data_AF-A0A098E4C7-F1
#
_entry.id   AF-A0A098E4C7-F1
#
_cell.length_a   1.000
_cell.length_b   1.000
_cell.length_c   1.000
_cell.angle_alpha   90.00
_cell.angle_beta   90.00
_cell.angle_gamma   90.00
#
_symmetry.space_group_name_H-M   'P 1'
#
loop_
_entity.id
_entity.type
_entity.pdbx_description
1 polymer ?
#
loop_
_entity_poly.entity_id
_entity_poly.type
_entity_poly.pdbx_seq_one_letter_code
_entity_poly.pdbx_strand_id
1 'polypeptide(L)'
;MYQEVRRRDPDGLITNQFLEWECTIHYQATELAYNPHYGEYECYICHDLFRQLSSLNQHLESPRHQQNLYHCPKRSCFKEFTTLAGLINHLESESCRLMRFQAIQNGMRGLVSSSRRIGFY
;
A
#
# COMPACT_ATOMS: atom_id res chain seq x y z
N MET A 1 -1.75 -5.08 -11.31
CA MET A 1 -0.49 -4.68 -10.62
C MET A 1 -0.01 -5.73 -9.63
N TYR A 2 -0.81 -6.13 -8.63
CA TYR A 2 -0.40 -7.13 -7.63
C TYR A 2 0.07 -8.47 -8.23
N GLN A 3 -0.62 -9.00 -9.25
CA GLN A 3 -0.23 -10.27 -9.88
C GLN A 3 1.20 -10.25 -10.45
N GLU A 4 1.65 -9.10 -10.96
CA GLU A 4 3.02 -8.93 -11.47
C GLU A 4 4.03 -8.88 -10.32
N VAL A 5 3.69 -8.23 -9.20
CA VAL A 5 4.56 -8.21 -8.02
C VAL A 5 4.67 -9.62 -7.41
N ARG A 6 3.55 -10.33 -7.28
CA ARG A 6 3.51 -11.73 -6.81
C ARG A 6 4.34 -12.66 -7.70
N ARG A 7 4.31 -12.48 -9.03
CA ARG A 7 5.15 -13.26 -9.96
C ARG A 7 6.64 -13.06 -9.71
N ARG A 8 7.05 -11.86 -9.28
CA ARG A 8 8.44 -11.52 -8.97
C ARG A 8 8.84 -11.82 -7.52
N ASP A 9 7.89 -12.20 -6.67
CA ASP A 9 8.06 -12.55 -5.26
C ASP A 9 7.62 -14.00 -4.99
N PRO A 10 8.28 -15.01 -5.59
CA PRO A 10 7.85 -16.41 -5.48
C PRO A 10 7.90 -16.95 -4.04
N ASP A 11 8.80 -16.42 -3.23
CA ASP A 11 8.97 -16.80 -1.82
C ASP A 11 8.00 -16.08 -0.87
N GLY A 12 7.18 -15.15 -1.38
CA GLY A 12 6.23 -14.38 -0.57
C GLY A 12 6.93 -13.49 0.47
N LEU A 13 8.08 -12.92 0.12
CA LEU A 13 8.85 -12.06 1.02
C LEU A 13 8.10 -10.78 1.36
N ILE A 14 7.31 -10.25 0.42
CA ILE A 14 6.58 -9.00 0.59
C ILE A 14 5.09 -9.12 0.25
N THR A 15 4.69 -10.15 -0.51
CA THR A 15 3.30 -10.37 -0.91
C THR A 15 2.61 -11.35 0.02
N ASN A 16 1.39 -11.02 0.45
CA ASN A 16 0.54 -11.96 1.18
C ASN A 16 0.04 -13.04 0.21
N GLN A 17 0.27 -14.32 0.53
CA GLN A 17 -0.20 -15.45 -0.27
C GLN A 17 -1.67 -15.75 0.04
N PHE A 18 -2.58 -15.08 -0.64
CA PHE A 18 -4.00 -15.43 -0.60
C PHE A 18 -4.29 -16.61 -1.56
N LEU A 19 -5.08 -17.57 -1.07
CA LEU A 19 -5.54 -18.76 -1.81
C LEU A 19 -6.42 -18.37 -3.01
N GLU A 20 -7.19 -17.30 -2.87
CA GLU A 20 -8.02 -16.72 -3.94
C GLU A 20 -7.67 -15.23 -4.01
N TRP A 21 -7.15 -14.78 -5.15
CA TRP A 21 -6.99 -13.36 -5.40
C TRP A 21 -8.33 -12.83 -5.91
N GLU A 22 -9.21 -12.46 -5.00
CA GLU A 22 -10.48 -11.87 -5.38
C GLU A 22 -10.24 -10.46 -5.90
N CYS A 23 -10.75 -10.17 -7.11
CA CYS A 23 -10.77 -8.85 -7.71
C CYS A 23 -11.12 -7.79 -6.67
N THR A 24 -10.41 -6.66 -6.69
CA THR A 24 -10.70 -5.48 -5.85
C THR A 24 -12.20 -5.24 -5.78
N ILE A 25 -12.83 -5.54 -4.65
CA ILE A 25 -14.26 -5.37 -4.47
C ILE A 25 -14.52 -3.86 -4.51
N HIS A 26 -15.22 -3.42 -5.55
CA HIS A 26 -15.59 -2.03 -5.71
C HIS A 26 -16.94 -1.79 -5.04
N TYR A 27 -16.92 -1.07 -3.93
CA TYR A 27 -18.15 -0.67 -3.23
C TYR A 27 -18.66 0.65 -3.82
N GLN A 28 -19.95 0.71 -4.12
CA GLN A 28 -20.61 1.94 -4.54
C GLN A 28 -21.82 2.19 -3.64
N ALA A 29 -21.81 3.31 -2.95
CA ALA A 29 -22.95 3.78 -2.17
C ALA A 29 -23.97 4.45 -3.07
N THR A 30 -25.23 4.28 -2.72
CA THR A 30 -26.38 5.00 -3.31
C THR A 30 -27.07 5.85 -2.24
N GLU A 31 -28.10 6.60 -2.63
CA GLU A 31 -28.94 7.38 -1.71
C GLU A 31 -29.50 6.57 -0.53
N LEU A 32 -29.59 5.24 -0.67
CA LEU A 32 -30.00 4.32 0.40
C LEU A 32 -29.02 4.23 1.57
N ALA A 33 -27.79 4.74 1.40
CA ALA A 33 -26.81 4.83 2.49
C ALA A 33 -27.09 6.00 3.45
N TYR A 34 -28.10 6.83 3.18
CA TYR A 34 -28.49 7.91 4.08
C TYR A 34 -29.09 7.36 5.37
N ASN A 35 -28.48 7.71 6.50
CA ASN A 35 -28.96 7.36 7.81
C ASN A 35 -29.78 8.53 8.40
N PRO A 36 -31.11 8.41 8.51
CA PRO A 36 -31.98 9.48 9.00
C PRO A 36 -31.80 9.78 10.50
N HIS A 37 -31.20 8.85 11.27
CA HIS A 37 -30.91 9.10 12.68
C HIS A 37 -29.79 10.13 12.87
N TYR A 38 -28.77 10.09 12.01
CA TYR A 38 -27.65 11.02 12.05
C TYR A 38 -27.78 12.18 11.05
N GLY A 39 -28.66 12.05 10.05
CA GLY A 39 -28.81 13.04 8.99
C GLY A 39 -27.63 13.07 8.00
N GLU A 40 -26.90 11.95 7.88
CA GLU A 40 -25.67 11.82 7.11
C GLU A 40 -25.64 10.46 6.39
N TYR A 41 -24.80 10.32 5.38
CA TYR A 41 -24.53 9.05 4.71
C TYR A 41 -23.56 8.22 5.54
N GLU A 42 -23.87 6.95 5.75
CA GLU A 42 -23.08 6.04 6.59
C GLU A 42 -22.35 4.99 5.75
N CYS A 43 -21.07 4.79 6.05
CA CYS A 43 -20.35 3.62 5.57
C CYS A 43 -20.70 2.41 6.44
N TYR A 44 -21.52 1.48 5.96
CA TYR A 44 -21.89 0.28 6.73
C TYR A 44 -20.76 -0.73 6.99
N ILE A 45 -19.55 -0.49 6.46
CA ILE A 45 -18.38 -1.34 6.71
C ILE A 45 -17.66 -0.90 8.00
N CYS A 46 -17.53 0.42 8.22
CA CYS A 46 -16.79 0.96 9.38
C CYS A 46 -17.55 2.02 10.20
N HIS A 47 -18.80 2.30 9.84
CA HIS A 47 -19.71 3.25 10.47
C HIS A 47 -19.22 4.71 10.49
N ASP A 48 -18.31 5.08 9.58
CA ASP A 48 -17.92 6.48 9.37
C ASP A 48 -19.08 7.23 8.68
N LEU A 49 -19.34 8.47 9.12
CA LEU A 49 -20.43 9.32 8.62
C LEU A 49 -19.92 10.40 7.66
N PHE A 50 -20.71 10.71 6.64
CA PHE A 50 -20.37 11.64 5.57
C PHE A 50 -21.55 12.54 5.21
N ARG A 51 -21.30 13.83 5.04
CA ARG A 51 -22.36 14.80 4.66
C ARG A 51 -22.86 14.65 3.23
N GLN A 52 -22.09 14.03 2.35
CA GLN A 52 -22.40 13.91 0.92
C GLN A 52 -22.16 12.48 0.45
N LEU A 53 -23.03 12.00 -0.46
CA LEU A 53 -22.90 10.68 -1.08
C LEU A 53 -21.59 10.52 -1.87
N SER A 54 -21.13 11.61 -2.51
CA SER A 54 -19.85 11.65 -3.22
C SER A 54 -18.67 11.41 -2.29
N SER A 55 -18.69 11.99 -1.08
CA SER A 55 -17.65 11.79 -0.07
C SER A 55 -17.64 10.35 0.45
N LEU A 56 -18.82 9.74 0.67
CA LEU A 56 -18.90 8.32 1.02
C LEU A 56 -18.35 7.42 -0.10
N ASN A 57 -18.70 7.70 -1.35
CA ASN A 57 -18.17 6.94 -2.49
C ASN A 57 -16.64 7.08 -2.62
N GLN A 58 -16.09 8.28 -2.43
CA GLN A 58 -14.63 8.47 -2.39
C GLN A 58 -13.98 7.68 -1.25
N HIS A 59 -14.62 7.63 -0.08
CA HIS A 59 -14.15 6.82 1.04
C HIS A 59 -14.15 5.32 0.71
N LEU A 60 -15.20 4.81 0.05
CA LEU A 60 -15.32 3.42 -0.37
C LEU A 60 -14.30 3.01 -1.44
N GLU A 61 -13.93 3.94 -2.31
CA GLU A 61 -12.89 3.75 -3.33
C GLU A 61 -11.47 3.82 -2.73
N SER A 62 -11.34 4.42 -1.54
CA SER A 62 -10.08 4.47 -0.83
C SER A 62 -9.61 3.08 -0.41
N PRO A 63 -8.30 2.90 -0.17
CA PRO A 63 -7.75 1.62 0.25
C PRO A 63 -8.16 1.20 1.67
N ARG A 64 -9.00 1.96 2.38
CA ARG A 64 -9.37 1.71 3.78
C ARG A 64 -10.04 0.35 3.99
N HIS A 65 -10.85 -0.09 3.02
CA HIS A 65 -11.57 -1.37 3.07
C HIS A 65 -10.97 -2.44 2.16
N GLN A 66 -9.84 -2.15 1.52
CA GLN A 66 -9.16 -3.12 0.65
C GLN A 66 -8.38 -4.12 1.49
N GLN A 67 -8.23 -5.33 0.99
CA GLN A 67 -7.39 -6.34 1.63
C GLN A 67 -5.93 -5.89 1.65
N ASN A 68 -5.23 -6.20 2.75
CA ASN A 68 -3.79 -5.97 2.84
C ASN A 68 -3.05 -6.96 1.94
N LEU A 69 -2.57 -6.48 0.80
CA LEU A 69 -1.88 -7.29 -0.20
C LEU A 69 -0.40 -7.50 0.10
N TYR A 70 0.21 -6.62 0.89
CA TYR A 70 1.64 -6.58 1.13
C TYR A 70 1.94 -6.56 2.63
N HIS A 71 3.08 -7.12 3.02
CA HIS A 71 3.57 -7.09 4.40
C HIS A 71 5.03 -6.65 4.46
N CYS A 72 5.45 -6.18 5.64
CA CYS A 72 6.86 -5.88 5.87
C CYS A 72 7.66 -7.20 5.98
N PRO A 73 8.75 -7.37 5.20
CA PRO A 73 9.55 -8.61 5.25
C PRO A 73 10.28 -8.81 6.58
N LYS A 74 10.39 -7.75 7.40
CA LYS A 74 11.00 -7.85 8.72
C LYS A 74 10.08 -8.66 9.63
N ARG A 75 10.50 -9.87 10.03
CA ARG A 75 9.75 -10.77 10.95
C ARG A 75 9.29 -10.12 12.26
N SER A 76 9.99 -9.10 12.75
CA SER A 76 9.62 -8.35 13.97
C SER A 76 8.68 -7.16 13.70
N CYS A 77 8.26 -6.96 12.45
CA CYS A 77 7.38 -5.89 12.03
C CYS A 77 6.14 -6.49 11.38
N PHE A 78 5.02 -6.46 12.11
CA PHE A 78 3.75 -7.04 11.67
C PHE A 78 2.89 -6.05 10.90
N LYS A 79 3.51 -5.05 10.25
CA LYS A 79 2.76 -4.07 9.46
C LYS A 79 2.42 -4.64 8.10
N GLU A 80 1.17 -4.47 7.73
CA GLU A 80 0.63 -4.83 6.43
C GLU A 80 0.08 -3.60 5.71
N PHE A 81 -0.05 -3.73 4.39
CA PHE A 81 -0.39 -2.64 3.49
C PHE A 81 -1.27 -3.13 2.36
N THR A 82 -2.28 -2.34 2.03
CA THR A 82 -3.16 -2.54 0.88
C THR A 82 -2.49 -2.19 -0.45
N THR A 83 -1.48 -1.30 -0.43
CA THR A 83 -0.79 -0.82 -1.63
C THR A 83 0.73 -1.00 -1.55
N LEU A 84 1.38 -1.20 -2.70
CA LEU A 84 2.84 -1.32 -2.79
C LEU A 84 3.52 0.00 -2.37
N ALA A 85 2.95 1.14 -2.75
CA ALA A 85 3.45 2.46 -2.36
C ALA A 85 3.46 2.64 -0.83
N GLY A 86 2.42 2.14 -0.14
CA GLY A 86 2.36 2.13 1.33
C GLY A 86 3.51 1.34 1.96
N LEU A 87 3.82 0.15 1.41
CA LEU A 87 4.97 -0.64 1.86
C LEU A 87 6.30 0.09 1.59
N ILE A 88 6.51 0.65 0.40
CA ILE A 88 7.75 1.36 0.05
C ILE A 88 7.96 2.55 0.99
N ASN A 89 6.95 3.40 1.17
CA ASN A 89 7.02 4.53 2.09
C ASN A 89 7.35 4.08 3.53
N HIS A 90 6.80 2.95 3.98
CA HIS A 90 7.12 2.38 5.29
C HIS A 90 8.59 1.94 5.44
N LEU A 91 9.17 1.38 4.37
CA LEU A 91 10.56 0.96 4.35
C LEU A 91 11.50 2.17 4.30
N GLU A 92 11.17 3.19 3.50
CA GLU A 92 11.94 4.42 3.33
C GLU A 92 11.90 5.32 4.57
N SER A 93 10.79 5.36 5.30
CA SER A 93 10.66 6.12 6.54
C SER A 93 11.42 5.50 7.73
N GLU A 94 12.13 4.39 7.51
CA GLU A 94 12.86 3.59 8.50
C GLU A 94 12.03 3.20 9.72
N SER A 95 10.71 3.26 9.62
CA SER A 95 9.82 3.07 10.77
C SER A 95 9.93 1.66 11.34
N CYS A 96 10.35 0.68 10.53
CA CYS A 96 10.68 -0.67 10.98
C CYS A 96 12.18 -0.95 11.14
N ARG A 97 13.08 -0.01 10.81
CA ARG A 97 14.55 -0.18 10.82
C ARG A 97 15.05 -1.37 10.01
N LEU A 98 14.30 -1.81 9.00
CA LEU A 98 14.76 -2.85 8.08
C LEU A 98 15.81 -2.27 7.13
N MET A 99 15.46 -1.18 6.45
CA MET A 99 16.42 -0.31 5.79
C MET A 99 16.94 0.64 6.86
N ARG A 100 18.12 0.33 7.42
CA ARG A 100 18.82 1.27 8.30
C ARG A 100 19.48 2.30 7.39
N PHE A 101 19.39 3.60 7.70
CA PHE A 101 19.93 4.70 6.88
C PHE A 101 21.36 4.48 6.40
N GLN A 102 22.18 3.81 7.23
CA GLN A 102 23.56 3.44 6.92
C GLN A 102 23.71 2.52 5.68
N ALA A 103 22.74 1.65 5.38
CA ALA A 103 22.78 0.79 4.21
C ALA A 103 22.55 1.57 2.90
N ILE A 104 21.68 2.60 2.93
CA ILE A 104 21.38 3.46 1.77
C ILE A 104 22.57 4.40 1.49
N GLN A 105 23.22 4.95 2.53
CA GLN A 105 24.43 5.77 2.36
C GLN A 105 25.59 5.00 1.69
N ASN A 106 25.73 3.71 2.01
CA ASN A 106 26.75 2.86 1.39
C ASN A 106 26.37 2.39 -0.02
N GLY A 107 25.07 2.18 -0.29
CA GLY A 107 24.56 1.78 -1.61
C GLY A 107 24.63 2.88 -2.68
N MET A 108 24.38 4.15 -2.31
CA MET A 108 24.45 5.27 -3.27
C MET A 108 25.88 5.63 -3.70
N ARG A 109 26.91 5.30 -2.91
CA ARG A 109 28.32 5.48 -3.33
C ARG A 109 28.73 4.52 -4.46
N GLY A 110 28.08 3.38 -4.60
CA GLY A 110 28.34 2.42 -5.68
C GLY A 110 27.76 2.81 -7.04
N LEU A 111 26.74 3.68 -7.07
CA LEU A 111 26.08 4.11 -8.31
C LEU A 111 26.71 5.37 -8.95
N VAL A 112 27.46 6.18 -8.18
CA VAL A 112 28.07 7.44 -8.67
C VAL A 112 29.54 7.27 -9.08
N SER A 113 30.12 6.06 -9.03
CA SER A 113 31.51 5.82 -9.49
C SER A 113 31.64 5.25 -10.91
N SER A 114 30.53 5.02 -11.62
CA SER A 114 30.56 4.43 -12.97
C SER A 114 30.52 5.44 -14.13
N SER A 115 30.84 6.71 -13.91
CA SER A 115 31.16 7.63 -15.01
C SER A 115 32.60 7.38 -15.46
N ARG A 116 32.72 6.36 -16.32
CA ARG A 116 33.91 6.00 -17.10
C ARG A 116 34.61 7.25 -17.65
N ARG A 117 35.92 7.31 -17.41
CA ARG A 117 36.87 8.14 -18.16
C ARG A 117 36.63 7.87 -19.65
N ILE A 118 36.32 8.92 -20.41
CA ILE A 118 36.51 8.89 -21.85
C ILE A 118 37.87 9.54 -22.09
N GLY A 119 38.87 8.70 -22.37
CA GLY A 119 40.12 9.16 -22.97
C GLY A 119 39.85 9.48 -24.43
N PHE A 120 40.27 10.66 -24.87
CA PHE A 120 40.56 10.94 -26.26
C PHE A 120 42.03 11.34 -26.36
N TYR A 121 42.59 10.91 -27.49
CA TYR A 121 44.00 10.83 -27.89
C TYR A 121 44.87 12.04 -27.55
#